data_AF-K1Q7H7-F1
#
_entry.id   AF-K1Q7H7-F1
#
_cell.length_a   1.000
_cell.length_b   1.000
_cell.length_c   1.000
_cell.angle_alpha   90.00
_cell.angle_beta   90.00
_cell.angle_gamma   90.00
#
_symmetry.space_group_name_H-M   'P 1'
#
loop_
_entity.id
_entity.type
_entity.pdbx_description
1 polymer ?
#
loop_
_entity_poly.entity_id
_entity_poly.type
_entity_poly.pdbx_seq_one_letter_code
_entity_poly.pdbx_strand_id
1 'polypeptide(L)'
;MGESSPTYGTVDFCASDGYKSRFSSGQNLAYGGAKLTWNSTVNLWHSEVSKFTYGGTSNSGVGHYTQVVWSSSIKVGCGYAYCSASNTHYYVCNYSPAGNSVGAMPYKNGTSCQDCPSKCKNNLCDILMHKLSGNKEAKVTVI
;
A
#
# COMPACT_ATOMS: atom_id res chain seq x y z
N MET A 1 9.59 -41.16 -4.48
CA MET A 1 9.31 -40.47 -3.20
C MET A 1 9.82 -39.05 -3.33
N GLY A 2 9.07 -37.98 -3.46
CA GLY A 2 7.65 -37.67 -3.63
C GLY A 2 7.67 -36.18 -3.93
N GLU A 3 7.10 -35.74 -5.05
CA GLU A 3 7.08 -34.35 -5.46
C GLU A 3 6.28 -33.52 -4.43
N SER A 4 6.86 -32.44 -3.91
CA SER A 4 6.09 -31.37 -3.28
C SER A 4 6.20 -30.14 -4.17
N SER A 5 5.17 -29.96 -5.00
CA SER A 5 4.84 -28.75 -5.74
C SER A 5 5.06 -27.48 -4.88
N PRO A 6 5.34 -26.32 -5.50
CA PRO A 6 5.41 -25.07 -4.76
C PRO A 6 4.00 -24.74 -4.25
N THR A 7 3.70 -25.19 -3.03
CA THR A 7 2.49 -24.80 -2.31
C THR A 7 2.51 -23.28 -2.23
N TYR A 8 1.45 -22.64 -2.74
CA TYR A 8 1.09 -21.24 -2.54
C TYR A 8 1.75 -20.65 -1.28
N GLY A 9 2.95 -20.08 -1.46
CA GLY A 9 3.92 -19.98 -0.38
C GLY A 9 3.45 -19.03 0.70
N THR A 10 3.33 -19.52 1.93
CA THR A 10 3.41 -18.68 3.12
C THR A 10 4.70 -17.89 3.03
N VAL A 11 4.60 -16.58 2.88
CA VAL A 11 5.76 -15.69 2.89
C VAL A 11 6.32 -15.66 4.31
N ASP A 12 7.49 -16.26 4.50
CA ASP A 12 8.21 -16.12 5.77
C ASP A 12 8.85 -14.73 5.82
N PHE A 13 8.20 -13.81 6.53
CA PHE A 13 8.72 -12.45 6.74
C PHE A 13 9.99 -12.42 7.60
N CYS A 14 10.30 -13.51 8.30
CA CYS A 14 11.42 -13.62 9.23
C CYS A 14 12.62 -14.36 8.65
N ALA A 15 12.51 -14.88 7.42
CA ALA A 15 13.63 -15.49 6.72
C ALA A 15 14.63 -14.42 6.24
N SER A 16 15.92 -14.71 6.43
CA SER A 16 17.07 -13.86 6.08
C SER A 16 17.24 -13.55 4.58
N ASP A 17 16.46 -14.20 3.71
CA ASP A 17 16.69 -14.18 2.25
C ASP A 17 16.08 -12.95 1.54
N GLY A 18 15.64 -11.96 2.32
CA GLY A 18 15.08 -10.73 1.81
C GLY A 18 13.66 -10.93 1.31
N TYR A 19 12.75 -10.13 1.83
CA TYR A 19 11.40 -10.06 1.32
C TYR A 19 11.43 -9.69 -0.17
N LYS A 20 11.01 -10.60 -1.06
CA LYS A 20 10.77 -10.33 -2.49
C LYS A 20 9.28 -10.50 -2.75
N SER A 21 8.55 -9.40 -2.90
CA SER A 21 7.19 -9.44 -3.42
C SER A 21 7.20 -10.15 -4.78
N ARG A 22 6.56 -11.32 -4.88
CA ARG A 22 6.38 -12.05 -6.15
C ARG A 22 5.23 -11.48 -7.00
N PHE A 23 4.58 -10.42 -6.53
CA PHE A 23 3.49 -9.74 -7.22
C PHE A 23 3.96 -8.38 -7.74
N SER A 24 3.46 -7.95 -8.90
CA SER A 24 3.63 -6.58 -9.41
C SER A 24 2.73 -5.59 -8.64
N SER A 25 2.80 -5.64 -7.32
CA SER A 25 2.10 -4.74 -6.41
C SER A 25 3.07 -3.71 -5.86
N GLY A 26 2.56 -2.50 -5.61
CA GLY A 26 3.29 -1.52 -4.81
C GLY A 26 3.43 -2.00 -3.38
N GLN A 27 4.39 -1.45 -2.63
CA GLN A 27 4.67 -1.92 -1.28
C GLN A 27 5.15 -0.80 -0.36
N ASN A 28 4.62 -0.81 0.87
CA ASN A 28 5.24 -0.14 2.01
C ASN A 28 5.69 -1.17 3.05
N LEU A 29 6.86 -0.90 3.66
CA LEU A 29 7.47 -1.73 4.70
C LEU A 29 7.83 -0.83 5.89
N ALA A 30 7.55 -1.30 7.10
CA ALA A 30 8.08 -0.72 8.34
C ALA A 30 8.57 -1.84 9.24
N TYR A 31 9.66 -1.60 9.97
CA TYR A 31 10.17 -2.55 10.95
C TYR A 31 10.88 -1.85 12.12
N GLY A 32 10.92 -2.51 13.27
CA GLY A 32 11.61 -1.99 14.46
C GLY A 32 11.42 -2.84 15.71
N GLY A 33 12.11 -2.50 16.79
CA GLY A 33 12.04 -3.24 18.06
C GLY A 33 10.77 -2.96 18.88
N ALA A 34 10.05 -1.87 18.59
CA ALA A 34 8.79 -1.55 19.25
C ALA A 34 7.61 -2.06 18.42
N LYS A 35 6.63 -2.69 19.10
CA LYS A 35 5.36 -3.04 18.48
C LYS A 35 4.53 -1.76 18.25
N LEU A 36 4.14 -1.53 17.01
CA LEU A 36 3.25 -0.45 16.58
C LEU A 36 1.81 -0.93 16.37
N THR A 37 0.86 0.00 16.46
CA THR A 37 -0.50 -0.21 15.93
C THR A 37 -0.52 0.04 14.43
N TRP A 38 -1.50 -0.50 13.71
CA TRP A 38 -1.65 -0.20 12.28
C TRP A 38 -1.83 1.29 12.00
N ASN A 39 -2.56 2.01 12.85
CA ASN A 39 -2.70 3.46 12.74
C ASN A 39 -1.33 4.17 12.86
N SER A 40 -0.50 3.78 13.83
CA SER A 40 0.85 4.32 13.97
C SER A 40 1.74 3.99 12.77
N THR A 41 1.65 2.77 12.22
CA THR A 41 2.41 2.36 11.04
C THR A 41 2.00 3.15 9.79
N VAL A 42 0.71 3.33 9.54
CA VAL A 42 0.22 4.13 8.41
C VAL A 42 0.61 5.60 8.58
N ASN A 43 0.50 6.15 9.79
CA ASN A 43 0.94 7.52 10.08
C ASN A 43 2.46 7.70 9.89
N LEU A 44 3.26 6.68 10.19
CA LEU A 44 4.70 6.69 9.91
C LEU A 44 4.96 6.84 8.41
N TRP A 45 4.33 6.02 7.58
CA TRP A 45 4.43 6.12 6.11
C TRP A 45 3.89 7.47 5.59
N HIS A 46 2.77 7.94 6.13
CA HIS A 46 2.16 9.20 5.74
C HIS A 46 3.01 10.41 6.12
N SER A 47 3.80 10.35 7.21
CA SER A 47 4.59 11.47 7.72
C SER A 47 5.61 12.04 6.72
N GLU A 48 5.97 11.28 5.69
CA GLU A 48 6.81 11.74 4.59
C GLU A 48 6.15 12.86 3.77
N VAL A 49 4.85 13.11 3.93
CA VAL A 49 4.15 14.29 3.40
C VAL A 49 4.87 15.60 3.73
N SER A 50 5.54 15.67 4.89
CA SER A 50 6.33 16.83 5.31
C SER A 50 7.49 17.17 4.36
N LYS A 51 7.92 16.20 3.53
CA LYS A 51 8.97 16.34 2.52
C LYS A 51 8.40 16.40 1.10
N PHE A 52 7.09 16.20 0.93
CA PHE A 52 6.45 16.14 -0.37
C PHE A 52 5.99 17.53 -0.82
N THR A 53 6.42 17.92 -2.02
CA THR A 53 5.82 19.05 -2.74
C THR A 53 5.20 18.54 -4.04
N TYR A 54 3.89 18.76 -4.20
CA TYR A 54 3.20 18.39 -5.43
C TYR A 54 3.78 19.16 -6.62
N GLY A 55 4.21 18.47 -7.68
CA GLY A 55 4.89 19.12 -8.81
C GLY A 55 6.36 19.53 -8.54
N GLY A 56 6.89 19.25 -7.35
CA GLY A 56 8.26 19.61 -6.97
C GLY A 56 9.32 18.74 -7.64
N THR A 57 10.53 19.29 -7.75
CA THR A 57 11.70 18.65 -8.38
C THR A 57 12.53 17.78 -7.43
N SER A 58 12.31 17.89 -6.11
CA SER A 58 13.06 17.15 -5.08
C SER A 58 12.11 16.50 -4.09
N ASN A 59 11.63 15.31 -4.44
CA ASN A 59 10.75 14.46 -3.63
C ASN A 59 11.52 13.19 -3.21
N SER A 60 12.67 13.36 -2.55
CA SER A 60 13.45 12.23 -2.04
C SER A 60 12.85 11.69 -0.75
N GLY A 61 12.71 10.37 -0.64
CA GLY A 61 12.20 9.71 0.57
C GLY A 61 10.72 10.01 0.88
N VAL A 62 9.89 10.11 -0.16
CA VAL A 62 8.42 10.27 -0.04
C VAL A 62 7.64 9.06 -0.55
N GLY A 63 8.33 7.98 -0.91
CA GLY A 63 7.75 6.84 -1.61
C GLY A 63 6.65 6.14 -0.82
N HIS A 64 6.74 6.10 0.50
CA HIS A 64 5.70 5.50 1.32
C HIS A 64 4.46 6.39 1.34
N TYR A 65 4.64 7.70 1.52
CA TYR A 65 3.54 8.65 1.45
C TYR A 65 2.85 8.60 0.08
N THR A 66 3.61 8.72 -1.02
CA THR A 66 3.02 8.75 -2.37
C THR A 66 2.29 7.46 -2.70
N GLN A 67 2.74 6.31 -2.20
CA GLN A 67 2.00 5.06 -2.34
C GLN A 67 0.69 5.05 -1.51
N VAL A 68 0.70 5.59 -0.29
CA VAL A 68 -0.51 5.69 0.55
C VAL A 68 -1.59 6.52 -0.14
N VAL A 69 -1.22 7.61 -0.81
CA VAL A 69 -2.15 8.53 -1.49
C VAL A 69 -2.28 8.27 -3.00
N TRP A 70 -1.84 7.11 -3.49
CA TRP A 70 -1.84 6.81 -4.91
C TRP A 70 -3.25 6.52 -5.43
N SER A 71 -3.80 7.43 -6.23
CA SER A 71 -5.20 7.43 -6.69
C SER A 71 -5.64 6.18 -7.44
N SER A 72 -4.74 5.51 -8.16
CA SER A 72 -5.06 4.27 -8.88
C SER A 72 -4.89 3.01 -8.04
N SER A 73 -4.32 3.07 -6.83
CA SER A 73 -4.11 1.94 -5.94
C SER A 73 -5.37 1.65 -5.11
N ILE A 74 -6.29 0.88 -5.69
CA ILE A 74 -7.64 0.67 -5.15
C ILE A 74 -7.80 -0.52 -4.22
N LYS A 75 -6.78 -1.37 -4.12
CA LYS A 75 -6.75 -2.54 -3.24
C LYS A 75 -5.51 -2.50 -2.39
N VAL A 76 -5.67 -2.81 -1.11
CA VAL A 76 -4.58 -2.93 -0.15
C VAL A 76 -4.73 -4.23 0.63
N GLY A 77 -3.60 -4.91 0.87
CA GLY A 77 -3.53 -6.07 1.75
C GLY A 77 -2.31 -5.96 2.63
N CYS A 78 -2.48 -6.11 3.94
CA CYS A 78 -1.41 -5.88 4.91
C CYS A 78 -1.14 -7.10 5.78
N GLY A 79 0.11 -7.25 6.24
CA GLY A 79 0.57 -8.33 7.08
C GLY A 79 1.54 -7.84 8.15
N TYR A 80 1.51 -8.50 9.31
CA TYR A 80 2.38 -8.23 10.43
C TYR A 80 3.08 -9.53 10.86
N ALA A 81 4.36 -9.43 11.21
CA ALA A 81 5.14 -10.52 11.77
C ALA A 81 6.02 -10.02 12.91
N TYR A 82 6.25 -10.88 13.91
CA TYR A 82 7.29 -10.67 14.92
C TYR A 82 8.35 -11.75 14.75
N CYS A 83 9.58 -11.31 14.49
CA CYS A 83 10.72 -12.17 14.29
C CYS A 83 11.53 -12.22 15.59
N SER A 84 11.31 -13.27 16.39
CA SER A 84 11.92 -13.43 17.71
C SER A 84 13.44 -13.49 17.67
N ALA A 85 14.02 -14.12 16.64
CA ALA A 85 15.46 -14.24 16.47
C ALA A 85 16.17 -12.87 16.35
N SER A 86 15.52 -11.89 15.73
CA SER A 86 16.03 -10.52 15.59
C SER A 86 15.34 -9.51 16.51
N ASN A 87 14.45 -9.97 17.39
CA ASN A 87 13.57 -9.14 18.21
C ASN A 87 12.93 -7.96 17.42
N THR A 88 12.46 -8.24 16.20
CA THR A 88 11.99 -7.21 15.26
C THR A 88 10.53 -7.43 14.87
N HIS A 89 9.75 -6.36 14.92
CA HIS A 89 8.39 -6.29 14.42
C HIS A 89 8.39 -5.80 12.98
N TYR A 90 7.72 -6.51 12.07
CA TYR A 90 7.60 -6.16 10.65
C TYR A 90 6.14 -5.87 10.29
N TYR A 91 5.93 -4.85 9.46
CA TYR A 91 4.64 -4.44 8.93
C TYR A 91 4.78 -4.22 7.43
N VAL A 92 3.93 -4.87 6.64
CA VAL A 92 3.93 -4.76 5.18
C VAL A 92 2.53 -4.46 4.71
N CYS A 93 2.38 -3.53 3.77
CA CYS A 93 1.17 -3.36 2.98
C CYS A 93 1.50 -3.42 1.49
N ASN A 94 0.74 -4.23 0.76
CA ASN A 94 0.81 -4.34 -0.70
C ASN A 94 -0.37 -3.62 -1.34
N TYR A 95 -0.10 -2.91 -2.43
CA TYR A 95 -1.04 -2.04 -3.12
C TYR A 95 -1.25 -2.50 -4.56
N SER A 96 -2.51 -2.58 -5.00
CA SER A 96 -2.87 -3.03 -6.35
C SER A 96 -3.95 -2.16 -6.98
N PRO A 97 -3.76 -1.68 -8.22
CA PRO A 97 -2.49 -1.58 -8.95
C PRO A 97 -1.35 -0.92 -8.16
N ALA A 98 -0.10 -1.22 -8.54
CA ALA A 98 1.08 -0.59 -7.95
C ALA A 98 1.08 0.92 -8.22
N GLY A 99 1.50 1.70 -7.22
CA GLY A 99 1.72 3.14 -7.34
C GLY A 99 3.15 3.49 -7.74
N ASN A 100 3.55 4.73 -7.48
CA ASN A 100 4.92 5.24 -7.64
C ASN A 100 5.50 5.01 -9.04
N SER A 101 4.67 5.16 -10.08
CA SER A 101 5.15 5.11 -11.46
C SER A 101 6.11 6.26 -11.73
N VAL A 102 7.27 5.96 -12.32
CA VAL A 102 8.32 6.95 -12.59
C VAL A 102 7.77 8.10 -13.44
N GLY A 103 7.97 9.33 -12.97
CA GLY A 103 7.50 10.54 -13.66
C GLY A 103 6.00 10.84 -13.51
N ALA A 104 5.23 10.00 -12.80
CA ALA A 104 3.81 10.24 -12.55
C ALA A 104 3.56 10.88 -11.18
N MET A 105 2.45 11.62 -11.06
CA MET A 105 1.96 12.16 -9.79
C MET A 105 1.02 11.16 -9.12
N PRO A 106 0.97 11.13 -7.77
CA PRO A 106 0.12 10.18 -7.05
C PRO A 106 -1.38 10.37 -7.29
N TYR A 107 -1.80 11.60 -7.56
CA TYR A 107 -3.17 11.97 -7.87
C TYR A 107 -3.17 13.20 -8.78
N LYS A 108 -4.32 13.51 -9.38
CA LYS A 108 -4.55 14.77 -10.08
C LYS A 108 -4.90 15.84 -9.06
N ASN A 109 -4.13 16.93 -9.02
CA ASN A 109 -4.46 18.08 -8.17
C ASN A 109 -5.74 18.79 -8.68
N GLY A 110 -6.65 19.13 -7.77
CA GLY A 110 -7.92 19.76 -8.10
C GLY A 110 -8.97 19.56 -7.01
N THR A 111 -10.22 19.90 -7.35
CA THR A 111 -11.36 19.73 -6.44
C THR A 111 -11.65 18.24 -6.23
N SER A 112 -11.92 17.86 -4.98
CA SER A 112 -12.29 16.47 -4.65
C SER A 112 -13.46 15.99 -5.52
N CYS A 113 -13.36 14.75 -5.98
CA CYS A 113 -14.35 14.09 -6.81
C CYS A 113 -14.75 14.78 -8.12
N GLN A 114 -13.98 15.78 -8.58
CA GLN A 114 -14.29 16.48 -9.83
C GLN A 114 -14.40 15.53 -11.03
N ASP A 115 -13.56 14.49 -11.07
CA ASP A 115 -13.56 13.49 -12.14
C ASP A 115 -14.59 12.35 -11.92
N CYS A 116 -15.34 12.36 -10.80
CA CYS A 116 -16.29 11.31 -10.43
C CYS A 116 -17.52 11.83 -9.64
N PRO A 117 -18.22 12.90 -10.08
CA PRO A 117 -19.21 13.60 -9.26
C PRO A 117 -20.39 12.71 -8.82
N SER A 118 -20.81 11.76 -9.64
CA SER A 118 -21.90 10.81 -9.34
C SER A 118 -21.47 9.58 -8.55
N LYS A 119 -20.17 9.39 -8.33
CA LYS A 119 -19.56 8.27 -7.61
C LYS A 119 -18.63 8.78 -6.51
N CYS A 120 -18.99 9.88 -5.86
CA CYS A 120 -18.23 10.46 -4.77
C CYS A 120 -18.76 9.98 -3.43
N LYS A 121 -17.89 9.44 -2.59
CA LYS A 121 -18.21 9.08 -1.21
C LYS A 121 -17.09 9.57 -0.30
N ASN A 122 -17.43 10.40 0.69
CA ASN A 122 -16.47 10.96 1.65
C ASN A 122 -15.21 11.53 0.97
N ASN A 123 -15.40 12.34 -0.09
CA ASN A 123 -14.32 12.95 -0.87
C ASN A 123 -13.41 11.97 -1.65
N LEU A 124 -13.84 10.72 -1.81
CA LEU A 124 -13.15 9.69 -2.59
C LEU A 124 -14.03 9.19 -3.73
N CYS A 125 -13.41 8.89 -4.87
CA CYS A 125 -14.10 8.26 -5.99
C CYS A 125 -14.35 6.77 -5.70
N ASP A 126 -15.60 6.32 -5.80
CA ASP A 126 -15.98 4.91 -5.80
C ASP A 126 -15.72 4.29 -7.18
N ILE A 127 -14.45 3.95 -7.39
CA ILE A 127 -13.91 3.41 -8.64
C ILE A 127 -14.05 1.88 -8.76
N LEU A 128 -14.62 1.20 -7.75
CA LEU A 128 -14.87 -0.25 -7.77
C LEU A 128 -15.92 -0.63 -8.83
N MET A 129 -16.74 0.32 -9.26
CA MET A 129 -17.87 0.08 -10.17
C MET A 129 -17.50 0.01 -11.67
N HIS A 130 -16.24 0.26 -12.08
CA HIS A 130 -15.86 0.16 -13.50
C HIS A 130 -15.45 -1.25 -13.96
N LYS A 131 -15.24 -2.22 -13.06
CA LYS A 131 -14.79 -3.57 -13.42
C LYS A 131 -15.66 -4.72 -12.92
N LEU A 132 -16.75 -4.43 -12.22
CA LEU A 132 -17.58 -5.46 -11.59
C LEU A 132 -19.01 -5.47 -12.19
N SER A 133 -19.13 -5.87 -13.45
CA SER A 133 -20.37 -6.44 -13.99
C SER A 133 -20.65 -7.83 -13.38
N GLY A 134 -20.50 -7.97 -12.06
CA GLY A 134 -20.50 -9.24 -11.36
C GLY A 134 -20.24 -9.04 -9.86
N ASN A 135 -21.31 -8.77 -9.12
CA ASN A 135 -21.49 -8.84 -7.67
C ASN A 135 -20.29 -9.35 -6.86
N LYS A 136 -19.46 -8.46 -6.29
CA LYS A 136 -18.89 -8.54 -4.92
C LYS A 136 -18.50 -7.13 -4.45
N GLU A 137 -19.24 -6.59 -3.48
CA GLU A 137 -18.85 -5.37 -2.76
C GLU A 137 -17.56 -5.65 -1.97
N ALA A 138 -16.50 -4.88 -2.22
CA ALA A 138 -15.38 -4.76 -1.29
C ALA A 138 -15.44 -3.37 -0.67
N LYS A 139 -15.93 -3.28 0.57
CA LYS A 139 -15.88 -2.04 1.36
C LYS A 139 -14.42 -1.79 1.75
N VAL A 140 -13.84 -0.70 1.25
CA VAL A 140 -12.54 -0.22 1.71
C VAL A 140 -12.78 0.75 2.86
N THR A 141 -12.37 0.33 4.06
CA THR A 141 -12.17 1.21 5.20
C THR A 141 -10.74 1.70 5.14
N VAL A 142 -10.54 2.99 4.89
CA VAL A 142 -9.27 3.65 5.23
C VAL A 142 -9.28 3.77 6.75
N ILE A 143 -8.28 3.19 7.42
CA ILE A 143 -8.07 3.32 8.87
C ILE A 143 -7.48 4.70 9.15
#